data_AF-A0A9E0LFH7-F1
#
_entry.id   AF-A0A9E0LFH7-F1
#
_cell.length_a   1.000
_cell.length_b   1.000
_cell.length_c   1.000
_cell.angle_alpha   90.00
_cell.angle_beta   90.00
_cell.angle_gamma   90.00
#
_symmetry.space_group_name_H-M   'P 1'
#
loop_
_entity.id
_entity.type
_entity.pdbx_description
1 polymer ?
#
loop_
_entity_poly.entity_id
_entity_poly.type
_entity_poly.pdbx_seq_one_letter_code
_entity_poly.pdbx_strand_id
1 'polypeptide(L)'
;MNTLPFECESDLSIDYVAMNPQLCGAGGNKVLLDAMKTADEDTYIISGACAPEAQKKLFKRVLRESGFDAKKFIAVDIRETNNAGVLKRLNETIDFVEEKGVCPCQFAAGECAEEITPAP
;
A
#
# COMPACT_ATOMS: atom_id res chain seq x y z
N MET A 1 -20.19 -27.84 -7.30
CA MET A 1 -19.10 -27.07 -6.66
C MET A 1 -19.77 -25.80 -6.16
N ASN A 2 -19.95 -25.68 -4.84
CA ASN A 2 -20.67 -24.55 -4.25
C ASN A 2 -19.68 -23.43 -4.01
N THR A 3 -19.51 -22.55 -5.00
CA THR A 3 -18.74 -21.32 -4.85
C THR A 3 -19.53 -20.40 -3.92
N LEU A 4 -18.89 -19.94 -2.84
CA LEU A 4 -19.55 -19.02 -1.91
C LEU A 4 -19.78 -17.70 -2.66
N PRO A 5 -20.91 -17.00 -2.43
CA PRO A 5 -21.28 -15.78 -3.18
C PRO A 5 -20.34 -14.58 -2.99
N PHE A 6 -19.23 -14.75 -2.27
CA PHE A 6 -18.23 -13.74 -1.96
C PHE A 6 -16.80 -14.19 -2.29
N GLU A 7 -16.61 -15.37 -2.91
CA GLU A 7 -15.35 -15.68 -3.59
C GLU A 7 -15.32 -14.83 -4.87
N CYS A 8 -14.96 -13.56 -4.70
CA CYS A 8 -14.53 -12.73 -5.80
C CYS A 8 -13.16 -13.26 -6.20
N GLU A 9 -13.13 -14.22 -7.13
CA GLU A 9 -11.89 -14.68 -7.77
C GLU A 9 -11.21 -13.44 -8.36
N SER A 10 -10.17 -12.97 -7.67
CA SER A 10 -9.31 -11.91 -8.16
C SER A 10 -8.15 -12.58 -8.86
N ASP A 11 -7.87 -12.17 -10.09
CA ASP A 11 -6.62 -12.52 -10.76
C ASP A 11 -5.40 -11.85 -10.09
N LEU A 12 -5.64 -10.98 -9.10
CA LEU A 12 -4.60 -10.33 -8.31
C LEU A 12 -4.19 -11.25 -7.15
N SER A 13 -2.89 -11.43 -6.96
CA SER A 13 -2.29 -12.07 -5.78
C SER A 13 -2.39 -11.16 -4.55
N ILE A 14 -3.62 -10.91 -4.11
CA ILE A 14 -3.94 -10.08 -2.95
C ILE A 14 -4.82 -10.89 -2.00
N ASP A 15 -4.34 -11.06 -0.77
CA ASP A 15 -5.10 -11.76 0.28
C ASP A 15 -6.27 -10.93 0.83
N TYR A 16 -6.15 -9.60 0.81
CA TYR A 16 -7.15 -8.70 1.38
C TYR A 16 -7.17 -7.32 0.71
N VAL A 17 -8.38 -6.82 0.44
CA VAL A 17 -8.63 -5.46 -0.07
C VAL A 17 -9.61 -4.73 0.82
N ALA A 18 -9.26 -3.49 1.20
CA ALA A 18 -10.16 -2.56 1.85
C ALA A 18 -10.27 -1.26 1.04
N MET A 19 -11.50 -0.80 0.83
CA MET A 19 -11.76 0.51 0.24
C MET A 19 -12.33 1.44 1.30
N ASN A 20 -11.71 2.62 1.44
CA ASN A 20 -12.20 3.68 2.32
C ASN A 20 -12.34 4.98 1.53
N PRO A 21 -13.48 5.70 1.62
CA PRO A 21 -13.68 6.97 0.91
C PRO A 21 -12.59 8.02 1.19
N GLN A 22 -11.99 8.00 2.38
CA GLN A 22 -10.93 8.91 2.76
C GLN A 22 -9.94 8.24 3.71
N LEU A 23 -8.98 7.49 3.16
CA LEU A 23 -7.96 6.79 3.94
C LEU A 23 -7.14 7.72 4.84
N CYS A 24 -6.88 8.96 4.40
CA CYS A 24 -6.13 9.96 5.18
C CYS A 24 -6.95 10.64 6.29
N GLY A 25 -8.26 10.40 6.37
CA GLY A 25 -9.13 10.91 7.43
C GLY A 25 -8.96 10.12 8.73
N ALA A 26 -9.55 10.62 9.82
CA ALA A 26 -9.43 9.97 11.14
C ALA A 26 -9.95 8.52 11.15
N GLY A 27 -11.04 8.23 10.43
CA GLY A 27 -11.57 6.88 10.27
C GLY A 27 -10.68 5.99 9.41
N GLY A 28 -10.22 6.49 8.26
CA GLY A 28 -9.32 5.77 7.37
C GLY A 28 -7.98 5.43 8.02
N ASN A 29 -7.40 6.36 8.78
CA ASN A 29 -6.16 6.12 9.50
C ASN A 29 -6.29 5.00 10.54
N LYS A 30 -7.47 4.82 11.17
CA LYS A 30 -7.71 3.69 12.08
C LYS A 30 -7.74 2.37 11.32
N VAL A 31 -8.46 2.32 10.19
CA VAL A 31 -8.49 1.13 9.33
C VAL A 31 -7.08 0.74 8.87
N LEU A 32 -6.28 1.72 8.43
CA LEU A 32 -4.91 1.48 8.01
C LEU A 32 -4.00 1.05 9.17
N LEU A 33 -4.16 1.66 10.35
CA LEU A 33 -3.43 1.30 11.56
C LEU A 33 -3.72 -0.15 11.97
N ASP A 34 -4.98 -0.54 11.98
CA ASP A 34 -5.40 -1.88 12.35
C ASP A 34 -4.85 -2.91 11.35
N ALA A 35 -4.96 -2.64 10.05
CA ALA A 35 -4.38 -3.49 9.00
C ALA A 35 -2.86 -3.66 9.16
N MET A 36 -2.13 -2.57 9.44
CA MET A 36 -0.68 -2.60 9.68
C MET A 36 -0.29 -3.36 10.95
N LYS A 37 -1.15 -3.38 11.98
CA LYS A 37 -0.90 -4.12 13.23
C LYS A 37 -1.21 -5.60 13.12
N THR A 38 -2.13 -5.98 12.23
CA THR A 38 -2.47 -7.38 11.95
C THR A 38 -1.59 -8.01 10.89
N ALA A 39 -0.83 -7.19 10.16
CA ALA A 39 0.14 -7.63 9.16
C ALA A 39 1.23 -8.49 9.82
N ASP A 40 1.55 -9.61 9.20
CA ASP A 40 2.69 -10.43 9.57
C ASP A 40 3.99 -9.91 8.93
N GLU A 41 5.08 -10.64 9.13
CA GLU A 41 6.38 -10.27 8.60
C GLU A 41 6.49 -10.37 7.08
N ASP A 42 5.65 -11.14 6.40
CA ASP A 42 5.70 -11.30 4.94
C ASP A 42 4.69 -10.39 4.21
N THR A 43 3.85 -9.68 4.96
CA THR A 43 2.82 -8.80 4.43
C THR A 43 3.40 -7.52 3.83
N TYR A 44 2.99 -7.22 2.59
CA TYR A 44 3.16 -5.91 1.94
C TYR A 44 1.80 -5.19 1.86
N ILE A 45 1.80 -3.87 2.08
CA ILE A 45 0.58 -3.05 1.98
C ILE A 45 0.72 -2.10 0.81
N ILE A 46 -0.10 -2.29 -0.21
CA ILE A 46 -0.19 -1.40 -1.38
C ILE A 46 -1.36 -0.43 -1.17
N SER A 47 -1.07 0.87 -1.13
CA SER A 47 -2.04 1.95 -0.96
C SER A 47 -2.21 2.71 -2.28
N GLY A 48 -3.28 2.37 -3.02
CA GLY A 48 -3.73 3.10 -4.20
C GLY A 48 -4.55 4.33 -3.80
N ALA A 49 -3.94 5.52 -3.81
CA ALA A 49 -4.63 6.76 -3.44
C ALA A 49 -4.08 7.97 -4.22
N CYS A 50 -3.69 9.04 -3.51
CA CYS A 50 -3.11 10.26 -4.10
C CYS A 50 -1.60 10.11 -4.35
N ALA A 51 -0.91 11.22 -4.64
CA ALA A 51 0.51 11.21 -4.94
C ALA A 51 1.35 10.52 -3.84
N PRO A 52 2.37 9.70 -4.18
CA PRO A 52 3.07 8.87 -3.20
C PRO A 52 3.76 9.69 -2.09
N GLU A 53 4.34 10.84 -2.45
CA GLU A 53 4.98 11.75 -1.48
C GLU A 53 3.98 12.34 -0.47
N ALA A 54 2.73 12.57 -0.90
CA ALA A 54 1.68 13.00 0.01
C ALA A 54 1.29 11.87 0.96
N GLN A 55 1.12 10.65 0.43
CA GLN A 55 0.80 9.46 1.25
C GLN A 55 1.88 9.20 2.32
N LYS A 56 3.17 9.25 1.95
CA LYS A 56 4.30 9.09 2.89
C LYS A 56 4.23 10.08 4.05
N LYS A 57 3.91 11.35 3.77
CA LYS A 57 3.78 12.40 4.79
C LYS A 57 2.55 12.19 5.67
N LEU A 58 1.40 11.88 5.07
CA LEU A 58 0.12 11.70 5.76
C LEU A 58 0.13 10.49 6.69
N PHE A 59 0.71 9.38 6.23
CA PHE A 59 0.72 8.11 6.97
C PHE A 59 1.95 7.93 7.86
N LYS A 60 2.89 8.90 7.91
CA LYS A 60 4.08 8.85 8.77
C LYS A 60 3.75 8.55 10.24
N ARG A 61 2.68 9.14 10.76
CA ARG A 61 2.23 8.87 12.14
C ARG A 61 1.71 7.44 12.29
N VAL A 62 0.89 6.98 11.33
CA VAL A 62 0.28 5.65 11.35
C VAL A 62 1.35 4.56 11.30
N LEU A 63 2.31 4.68 10.37
CA LEU A 63 3.47 3.77 10.24
C LEU A 63 4.30 3.68 11.53
N ARG A 64 4.58 4.83 12.17
CA ARG A 64 5.32 4.85 13.43
C ARG A 64 4.52 4.20 14.58
N GLU A 65 3.22 4.43 14.61
CA GLU A 65 2.33 3.92 15.67
C GLU A 65 2.03 2.42 15.51
N SER A 66 2.00 1.91 14.28
CA SER A 66 1.86 0.48 14.00
C SER A 66 3.15 -0.30 14.24
N GLY A 67 4.32 0.35 14.06
CA GLY A 67 5.61 -0.35 14.02
C GLY A 67 5.83 -1.12 12.71
N PHE A 68 4.99 -0.90 11.71
CA PHE A 68 5.07 -1.55 10.41
C PHE A 68 6.31 -1.09 9.64
N ASP A 69 6.96 -2.02 8.91
CA ASP A 69 8.12 -1.68 8.09
C ASP A 69 7.70 -0.74 6.96
N ALA A 70 8.16 0.51 7.01
CA ALA A 70 7.86 1.51 6.00
C ALA A 70 8.33 1.11 4.59
N LYS A 71 9.29 0.18 4.46
CA LYS A 71 9.72 -0.37 3.15
C LYS A 71 8.66 -1.29 2.54
N LYS A 72 7.78 -1.88 3.36
CA LYS A 72 6.69 -2.76 2.94
C LYS A 72 5.38 -1.99 2.70
N PHE A 73 5.38 -0.68 2.95
CA PHE A 73 4.27 0.20 2.60
C PHE A 73 4.51 0.86 1.24
N ILE A 74 3.69 0.48 0.26
CA ILE A 74 3.85 0.85 -1.14
C ILE A 74 2.76 1.83 -1.54
N ALA A 75 3.12 3.09 -1.76
CA ALA A 75 2.17 4.12 -2.17
C ALA A 75 2.09 4.23 -3.70
N VAL A 76 0.89 4.06 -4.26
CA VAL A 76 0.60 4.12 -5.70
C VAL A 76 -0.39 5.27 -5.95
N ASP A 77 -0.09 6.16 -6.90
CA ASP A 77 -1.07 7.18 -7.34
C ASP A 77 -2.02 6.55 -8.37
N ILE A 78 -3.30 6.49 -8.02
CA ILE A 78 -4.36 5.95 -8.89
C ILE A 78 -5.31 7.05 -9.38
N ARG A 79 -5.00 8.33 -9.16
CA ARG A 79 -5.82 9.45 -9.66
C ARG A 79 -5.52 9.75 -11.11
N GLU A 80 -6.36 10.62 -11.69
CA GLU A 80 -6.26 11.11 -13.07
C GLU A 80 -6.18 9.96 -14.08
N THR A 81 -6.95 8.91 -13.86
CA THR A 81 -7.06 7.73 -14.72
C THR A 81 -8.44 7.10 -14.59
N ASN A 82 -8.74 6.14 -15.46
CA ASN A 82 -9.97 5.35 -15.41
C ASN A 82 -9.74 4.00 -14.69
N ASN A 83 -10.80 3.21 -14.50
CA ASN A 83 -10.72 1.91 -13.81
C ASN A 83 -9.67 0.96 -14.41
N ALA A 84 -9.58 0.90 -15.74
CA ALA A 84 -8.58 0.06 -16.41
C ALA A 84 -7.15 0.52 -16.09
N GLY A 85 -6.92 1.84 -16.05
CA GLY A 85 -5.63 2.39 -15.66
C GLY A 85 -5.31 2.23 -14.17
N VAL A 86 -6.31 2.25 -13.28
CA VAL A 86 -6.13 1.90 -11.86
C VAL A 86 -5.65 0.46 -11.73
N LEU A 87 -6.38 -0.48 -12.35
CA LEU A 87 -6.03 -1.90 -12.32
C LEU A 87 -4.64 -2.13 -12.89
N LYS A 88 -4.30 -1.49 -14.02
CA LYS A 88 -2.96 -1.58 -14.61
C LYS A 88 -1.86 -1.16 -13.62
N ARG A 89 -1.99 0.01 -12.98
CA ARG A 89 -0.98 0.51 -12.04
C ARG A 89 -0.83 -0.40 -10.81
N LEU A 90 -1.93 -0.95 -10.32
CA LEU A 90 -1.89 -1.88 -9.19
C LEU A 90 -1.24 -3.21 -9.57
N ASN A 91 -1.61 -3.81 -10.71
CA ASN A 91 -0.98 -5.04 -11.23
C ASN A 91 0.53 -4.87 -11.38
N GLU A 92 0.96 -3.82 -12.08
CA GLU A 92 2.40 -3.55 -12.29
C GLU A 92 3.15 -3.40 -10.96
N THR A 93 2.49 -2.89 -9.92
CA THR A 93 3.07 -2.77 -8.58
C THR A 93 3.12 -4.12 -7.87
N ILE A 94 2.08 -4.94 -7.98
CA ILE A 94 2.00 -6.26 -7.37
C ILE A 94 3.09 -7.16 -7.97
N ASP A 95 3.14 -7.26 -9.30
CA ASP A 95 4.16 -8.04 -10.01
C ASP A 95 5.57 -7.63 -9.57
N PHE A 96 5.82 -6.33 -9.42
CA PHE A 96 7.10 -5.81 -8.95
C PHE A 96 7.42 -6.22 -7.50
N VAL A 97 6.43 -6.17 -6.61
CA VAL A 97 6.60 -6.58 -5.20
C VAL A 97 6.88 -8.08 -5.12
N GLU A 98 6.20 -8.89 -5.92
CA GLU A 98 6.42 -10.34 -5.98
C GLU A 98 7.80 -10.70 -6.54
N GLU A 99 8.23 -10.06 -7.62
CA GLU A 99 9.51 -10.37 -8.26
C GLU A 99 10.73 -9.91 -7.44
N LYS A 100 10.61 -8.78 -6.72
CA LYS A 100 11.76 -8.10 -6.12
C LYS A 100 11.73 -7.97 -4.62
N GLY A 101 10.60 -8.18 -3.94
CA GLY A 101 10.50 -8.13 -2.48
C GLY A 101 10.88 -6.78 -1.85
N VAL A 102 10.90 -5.66 -2.60
CA VAL A 102 11.38 -4.36 -2.09
C VAL A 102 10.48 -3.20 -2.54
N CYS A 103 10.35 -2.19 -1.67
CA CYS A 103 9.73 -0.88 -1.89
C CYS A 103 10.01 -0.27 -3.29
N PRO A 104 9.01 0.17 -4.06
CA PRO A 104 9.19 0.79 -5.38
C PRO A 104 9.59 2.26 -5.30
N CYS A 105 10.48 2.63 -4.37
CA CYS A 105 11.18 3.93 -4.42
C CYS A 105 11.95 4.15 -5.75
N GLN A 106 11.96 3.17 -6.65
CA GLN A 106 12.52 3.23 -7.99
C GLN A 106 11.60 3.91 -9.04
N PHE A 107 10.29 4.03 -8.83
CA PHE A 107 9.38 4.61 -9.85
C PHE A 107 9.07 6.10 -9.66
N ALA A 108 9.33 6.67 -8.48
CA ALA A 108 9.23 8.11 -8.26
C ALA A 108 10.61 8.74 -8.42
N ALA A 109 10.82 9.38 -9.57
CA ALA A 109 11.87 10.34 -9.86
C ALA A 109 12.93 10.60 -8.76
N GLY A 110 14.06 9.91 -8.85
CA GLY A 110 15.38 10.54 -8.68
C GLY A 110 15.89 10.94 -7.28
N GLU A 111 15.22 10.66 -6.17
CA GLU A 111 15.76 11.02 -4.85
C GLU A 111 15.62 9.86 -3.84
N CYS A 112 16.72 9.15 -3.66
CA CYS A 112 16.94 8.25 -2.53
C CYS A 112 16.82 9.08 -1.25
N ALA A 113 15.73 8.92 -0.51
CA ALA A 113 15.63 9.46 0.84
C ALA A 113 16.78 8.87 1.67
N GLU A 114 17.59 9.76 2.22
CA GLU A 114 18.65 9.49 3.18
C GLU A 114 18.21 8.44 4.19
N GLU A 115 19.17 7.59 4.55
CA GLU A 115 19.10 6.64 5.63
C GLU A 115 18.35 7.24 6.83
N ILE A 116 17.14 6.75 7.07
CA ILE A 116 16.51 6.91 8.38
C ILE A 116 17.31 6.00 9.31
N THR A 117 18.44 6.52 9.78
CA THR A 117 19.19 5.95 10.88
C THR A 117 18.25 5.93 12.09
N PRO A 118 18.11 4.79 12.80
CA PRO A 118 17.43 4.80 14.08
C PRO A 118 18.20 5.74 15.01
N ALA A 119 17.50 6.73 15.57
CA ALA A 119 18.06 7.61 16.60
C ALA A 119 18.56 6.76 17.78
N PRO A 120 19.64 7.19 18.47
CA PRO A 120 20.31 6.41 19.51
C PRO A 120 19.43 6.10 20.72
#